data_AF-A0AAJ1IM54-F1
#
_entry.id   AF-A0AAJ1IM54-F1
#
_cell.length_a   1.000
_cell.length_b   1.000
_cell.length_c   1.000
_cell.angle_alpha   90.00
_cell.angle_beta   90.00
_cell.angle_gamma   90.00
#
_symmetry.space_group_name_H-M   'P 1'
#
loop_
_entity.id
_entity.type
_entity.pdbx_description
1 polymer ?
#
loop_
_entity_poly.entity_id
_entity_poly.type
_entity_poly.pdbx_seq_one_letter_code
_entity_poly.pdbx_strand_id
1 'polypeptide(L)'
;MRINKRFYIRAVAIIVVILFAILMAFVGKQHTILLDNKNIEVNGAELKALSIVEIQVDKQPSLELAKRDRDQALVQGQTHTFLVTYNDENWEEIVLEKKVKVPFSEDMLIFSIPAFINDIDDVDSYLQPFEIENVSE
;
A
#
# COMPACT_ATOMS: atom_id res chain seq x y z
N MET A 1 18.51 16.91 -44.00
CA MET A 1 17.71 15.66 -43.94
C MET A 1 16.23 16.03 -44.05
N ARG A 2 15.59 15.85 -45.21
CA ARG A 2 14.15 16.13 -45.35
C ARG A 2 13.38 14.98 -44.70
N ILE A 3 12.72 15.27 -43.58
CA ILE A 3 11.95 14.28 -42.85
C ILE A 3 10.68 13.99 -43.68
N ASN A 4 10.57 12.76 -44.19
CA ASN A 4 9.46 12.33 -45.03
C ASN A 4 8.19 12.10 -44.19
N LYS A 5 7.00 12.34 -44.75
CA LYS A 5 5.71 12.09 -44.06
C LYS A 5 5.59 10.68 -43.47
N ARG A 6 6.15 9.68 -44.16
CA ARG A 6 6.22 8.29 -43.66
C ARG A 6 7.07 8.14 -42.39
N PHE A 7 8.15 8.90 -42.26
CA PHE A 7 8.98 8.90 -41.05
C PHE A 7 8.22 9.48 -39.86
N TYR A 8 7.50 10.59 -40.06
CA TYR A 8 6.66 11.18 -39.01
C TYR A 8 5.57 10.22 -38.52
N ILE A 9 4.84 9.57 -39.44
CA ILE A 9 3.80 8.60 -39.07
C ILE A 9 4.38 7.45 -38.25
N ARG A 10 5.55 6.92 -38.65
CA ARG A 10 6.24 5.85 -37.90
C ARG A 10 6.72 6.32 -36.53
N ALA A 11 7.31 7.51 -36.44
CA ALA A 11 7.76 8.07 -35.17
C ALA A 11 6.59 8.27 -34.20
N VAL A 12 5.47 8.83 -34.68
CA VAL A 12 4.26 8.99 -33.86
C VAL A 12 3.71 7.63 -33.42
N ALA A 13 3.62 6.65 -34.32
CA ALA A 13 3.16 5.31 -33.96
C ALA A 13 4.03 4.66 -32.87
N ILE A 14 5.37 4.79 -32.96
CA ILE A 14 6.29 4.30 -31.94
C ILE A 14 6.05 5.01 -30.60
N ILE A 15 5.90 6.34 -30.61
CA ILE A 15 5.63 7.12 -29.38
C ILE A 15 4.33 6.65 -28.72
N VAL A 16 3.26 6.43 -29.49
CA VAL A 16 1.98 5.94 -28.96
C VAL A 16 2.15 4.58 -28.29
N VAL A 17 2.88 3.65 -28.92
CA VAL A 17 3.15 2.32 -28.34
C VAL A 17 3.95 2.44 -27.05
N ILE A 18 4.98 3.29 -27.01
CA ILE A 18 5.79 3.51 -25.80
C ILE A 18 4.94 4.08 -24.66
N LEU A 19 4.12 5.09 -24.95
CA LEU A 19 3.22 5.68 -23.94
C LEU A 19 2.22 4.65 -23.40
N PHE A 20 1.69 3.78 -24.27
CA PHE A 20 0.79 2.71 -23.86
C PHE A 20 1.50 1.66 -22.99
N ALA A 21 2.74 1.29 -23.32
CA ALA A 21 3.54 0.39 -22.51
C ALA A 21 3.83 0.98 -21.12
N ILE A 22 4.17 2.27 -21.05
CA ILE A 22 4.39 2.98 -19.77
C ILE A 22 3.09 3.00 -18.95
N LEU A 23 1.96 3.33 -19.56
CA LEU A 23 0.66 3.33 -18.89
C LEU A 23 0.32 1.93 -18.32
N MET A 24 0.52 0.88 -19.11
CA MET A 24 0.28 -0.48 -18.66
C MET A 24 1.21 -0.91 -17.53
N ALA A 25 2.46 -0.44 -17.51
CA ALA A 25 3.38 -0.72 -16.40
C ALA A 25 2.88 -0.12 -15.07
N PHE A 26 2.34 1.10 -15.09
CA PHE A 26 1.81 1.75 -13.89
C PHE A 26 0.51 1.13 -13.37
N VAL A 27 -0.41 0.75 -14.28
CA VAL A 27 -1.69 0.15 -13.91
C VAL A 27 -1.55 -1.34 -13.62
N GLY A 28 -0.57 -2.01 -14.22
CA GLY A 28 -0.34 -3.45 -14.13
C GLY A 28 0.54 -3.90 -12.98
N LYS A 29 1.33 -2.99 -12.38
CA LYS A 29 2.23 -3.37 -11.29
C LYS A 29 1.43 -3.87 -10.09
N GLN A 30 1.80 -5.05 -9.61
CA GLN A 30 1.26 -5.64 -8.39
C GLN A 30 2.17 -5.31 -7.21
N HIS A 31 1.57 -5.10 -6.05
CA HIS A 31 2.25 -4.86 -4.79
C HIS A 31 1.66 -5.81 -3.73
N THR A 32 2.52 -6.28 -2.83
CA THR A 32 2.09 -7.03 -1.65
C THR A 32 2.09 -6.11 -0.44
N ILE A 33 0.95 -5.93 0.20
CA ILE A 33 0.83 -5.10 1.40
C ILE A 33 0.62 -6.02 2.58
N LEU A 34 1.59 -6.06 3.48
CA LEU A 34 1.55 -6.80 4.73
C LEU A 34 0.81 -5.97 5.78
N LEU A 35 -0.42 -6.36 6.10
CA LEU A 35 -1.25 -5.72 7.10
C LEU A 35 -0.82 -6.23 8.48
N ASP A 36 -0.27 -5.36 9.32
CA ASP A 36 0.40 -5.74 10.55
C ASP A 36 -0.30 -5.15 11.78
N ASN A 37 -0.78 -6.03 12.67
CA ASN A 37 -1.36 -5.66 13.97
C ASN A 37 -0.40 -6.04 15.10
N LYS A 38 0.80 -5.45 15.11
CA LYS A 38 1.83 -5.67 16.13
C LYS A 38 2.14 -4.39 16.88
N ASN A 39 2.67 -4.55 18.09
CA ASN A 39 3.25 -3.41 18.80
C ASN A 39 4.42 -2.87 17.97
N ILE A 40 4.48 -1.56 17.85
CA ILE A 40 5.53 -0.84 17.13
C ILE A 40 5.96 0.36 17.96
N GLU A 41 7.20 0.79 17.77
CA GLU A 41 7.70 2.03 18.34
C GLU A 41 7.77 3.06 17.23
N VAL A 42 6.99 4.13 17.36
CA VAL A 42 6.98 5.25 16.40
C VAL A 42 7.34 6.50 17.20
N ASN A 43 8.37 7.22 16.77
CA ASN A 43 8.81 8.48 17.40
C ASN A 43 9.08 8.36 18.92
N GLY A 44 9.55 7.19 19.38
CA GLY A 44 9.84 6.93 20.80
C GLY A 44 8.62 6.60 21.67
N ALA A 45 7.44 6.46 21.07
CA ALA A 45 6.23 6.01 21.73
C ALA A 45 5.86 4.58 21.28
N GLU A 46 5.57 3.70 22.25
CA GLU A 46 5.07 2.35 21.96
C GLU A 46 3.58 2.41 21.63
N LEU A 47 3.24 2.12 20.38
CA LEU A 47 1.88 1.96 19.91
C LEU A 47 1.47 0.49 20.07
N LYS A 48 0.40 0.26 20.82
CA LYS A 48 -0.08 -1.09 21.14
C LYS A 48 -0.93 -1.64 20.01
N ALA A 49 -0.75 -2.92 19.72
CA ALA A 49 -1.65 -3.68 18.86
C ALA A 49 -3.08 -3.72 19.43
N LEU A 50 -4.05 -3.68 18.53
CA LEU A 50 -5.47 -3.80 18.84
C LEU A 50 -5.81 -5.25 19.15
N SER A 51 -6.87 -5.47 19.94
CA SER A 51 -7.35 -6.81 20.27
C SER A 51 -7.82 -7.56 19.01
N ILE A 52 -8.71 -6.92 18.24
CA ILE A 52 -9.24 -7.37 16.96
C ILE A 52 -9.41 -6.12 16.09
N VAL A 53 -9.06 -6.22 14.82
CA VAL A 53 -9.28 -5.18 13.81
C VAL A 53 -9.69 -5.82 12.50
N GLU A 54 -10.65 -5.20 11.82
CA GLU A 54 -11.05 -5.57 10.47
C GLU A 54 -10.48 -4.55 9.49
N ILE A 55 -9.83 -5.03 8.44
CA ILE A 55 -9.21 -4.19 7.43
C ILE A 55 -9.63 -4.62 6.04
N GLN A 56 -10.11 -3.68 5.24
CA GLN A 56 -10.42 -3.87 3.83
C GLN A 56 -9.50 -2.99 2.99
N VAL A 57 -8.89 -3.61 1.98
CA VAL A 57 -8.05 -2.91 1.00
C VAL A 57 -8.79 -2.88 -0.34
N ASP A 58 -9.07 -1.68 -0.83
CA ASP A 58 -9.91 -1.40 -1.99
C ASP A 58 -11.30 -2.03 -1.90
N LYS A 59 -11.59 -2.99 -2.78
CA LYS A 59 -12.86 -3.74 -2.86
C LYS A 59 -12.64 -5.22 -2.55
N GLN A 60 -11.51 -5.57 -1.94
CA GLN A 60 -11.22 -6.94 -1.54
C GLN A 60 -12.06 -7.32 -0.31
N PRO A 61 -12.24 -8.61 -0.02
CA PRO A 61 -12.81 -9.04 1.24
C PRO A 61 -12.05 -8.44 2.41
N SER A 62 -12.78 -8.11 3.47
CA SER A 62 -12.16 -7.68 4.71
C SER A 62 -11.38 -8.83 5.35
N LEU A 63 -10.27 -8.48 5.99
CA LEU A 63 -9.41 -9.37 6.73
C LEU A 63 -9.52 -9.00 8.21
N GLU A 64 -9.83 -9.98 9.05
CA GLU A 64 -9.82 -9.82 10.50
C GLU A 64 -8.45 -10.22 11.04
N LEU A 65 -7.83 -9.33 11.81
CA LEU A 65 -6.51 -9.52 12.41
C LEU A 65 -6.62 -9.44 13.92
N ALA A 66 -6.26 -10.52 14.61
CA ALA A 66 -6.12 -10.48 16.06
C ALA A 66 -4.78 -9.84 16.46
N LYS A 67 -4.62 -9.61 17.75
CA LYS A 67 -3.38 -9.08 18.31
C LYS A 67 -2.18 -9.96 17.93
N ARG A 68 -1.14 -9.34 17.35
CA ARG A 68 0.11 -9.94 16.84
C ARG A 68 -0.01 -10.68 15.52
N ASP A 69 -1.18 -10.64 14.89
CA ASP A 69 -1.36 -11.23 13.56
C ASP A 69 -0.85 -10.29 12.47
N ARG A 70 -0.50 -10.92 11.35
CA ARG A 70 -0.11 -10.28 10.11
C ARG A 70 -0.70 -11.08 8.97
N ASP A 71 -1.31 -10.39 8.01
CA ASP A 71 -1.77 -10.99 6.76
C ASP A 71 -1.31 -10.14 5.58
N GLN A 72 -1.60 -10.60 4.36
CA GLN A 72 -1.20 -9.95 3.12
C GLN A 72 -2.42 -9.61 2.26
N ALA A 73 -2.40 -8.43 1.67
CA ALA A 73 -3.28 -8.03 0.59
C ALA A 73 -2.48 -7.89 -0.70
N LEU A 74 -2.89 -8.60 -1.75
CA LEU A 74 -2.31 -8.47 -3.09
C LEU A 74 -3.08 -7.41 -3.86
N VAL A 75 -2.44 -6.29 -4.15
CA VAL A 75 -3.10 -5.16 -4.81
C VAL A 75 -2.42 -4.80 -6.13
N GLN A 76 -3.15 -4.12 -7.01
CA GLN A 76 -2.67 -3.74 -8.34
C GLN A 76 -2.84 -2.23 -8.56
N GLY A 77 -1.79 -1.59 -9.06
CA GLY A 77 -1.71 -0.15 -9.24
C GLY A 77 -1.01 0.54 -8.06
N GLN A 78 -1.01 1.87 -8.04
CA GLN A 78 -0.29 2.65 -7.02
C GLN A 78 -1.18 3.24 -5.92
N THR A 79 -2.50 3.28 -6.09
CA THR A 79 -3.37 4.04 -5.20
C THR A 79 -4.47 3.15 -4.68
N HIS A 80 -4.50 3.00 -3.36
CA HIS A 80 -5.37 2.06 -2.67
C HIS A 80 -6.15 2.76 -1.58
N THR A 81 -7.39 2.34 -1.37
CA THR A 81 -8.21 2.76 -0.24
C THR A 81 -8.11 1.72 0.87
N PHE A 82 -7.74 2.16 2.06
CA PHE A 82 -7.76 1.35 3.27
C PHE A 82 -8.97 1.75 4.11
N LEU A 83 -9.79 0.77 4.45
CA LEU A 83 -10.88 0.89 5.40
C LEU A 83 -10.53 0.05 6.62
N VAL A 84 -10.36 0.69 7.77
CA VAL A 84 -9.98 0.05 9.03
C VAL A 84 -11.11 0.25 10.03
N THR A 85 -11.66 -0.87 10.51
CA THR A 85 -12.73 -0.90 11.49
C THR A 85 -12.24 -1.56 12.77
N TYR A 86 -12.35 -0.87 13.91
CA TYR A 86 -11.94 -1.39 15.21
C TYR A 86 -12.85 -0.88 16.33
N ASN A 87 -12.82 -1.56 17.47
CA ASN A 87 -13.54 -1.12 18.67
C ASN A 87 -12.61 -0.34 19.59
N ASP A 88 -13.08 0.80 20.09
CA ASP A 88 -12.35 1.60 21.08
C ASP A 88 -12.46 1.02 22.50
N GLU A 89 -11.88 1.71 23.49
CA GLU A 89 -11.96 1.30 24.90
C GLU A 89 -13.39 1.32 25.47
N ASN A 90 -14.31 2.06 24.85
CA ASN A 90 -15.71 2.20 25.23
C ASN A 90 -16.63 1.22 24.47
N TRP A 91 -16.08 0.31 23.66
CA TRP A 91 -16.82 -0.60 22.79
C TRP A 91 -17.62 0.10 21.68
N GLU A 92 -17.21 1.30 21.29
CA GLU A 92 -17.74 1.99 20.13
C GLU A 92 -16.95 1.57 18.88
N GLU A 93 -17.69 1.26 17.80
CA GLU A 93 -17.11 0.92 16.50
C GLU A 93 -16.62 2.19 15.81
N ILE A 94 -15.33 2.23 15.50
CA ILE A 94 -14.67 3.32 14.78
C ILE A 94 -14.28 2.81 13.40
N VAL A 95 -14.63 3.58 12.37
CA VAL A 95 -14.31 3.30 10.97
C VAL A 95 -13.45 4.41 10.42
N LEU A 96 -12.24 4.07 9.96
CA LEU A 96 -11.30 4.99 9.34
C LEU A 96 -11.09 4.62 7.86
N GLU A 97 -11.25 5.59 6.97
CA GLU A 97 -11.02 5.41 5.54
C GLU A 97 -9.92 6.37 5.06
N LYS A 98 -8.87 5.84 4.43
CA LYS A 98 -7.80 6.65 3.83
C LYS A 98 -7.37 6.10 2.48
N LYS A 99 -7.17 7.01 1.53
CA LYS A 99 -6.52 6.70 0.25
C LYS A 99 -5.02 6.93 0.37
N VAL A 100 -4.25 5.89 0.12
CA VAL A 100 -2.79 5.88 0.26
C VAL A 100 -2.16 5.55 -1.10
N LYS A 101 -1.05 6.22 -1.40
CA LYS A 101 -0.27 5.97 -2.61
C LYS A 101 0.96 5.14 -2.27
N VAL A 102 1.02 3.93 -2.82
CA VAL A 102 2.15 3.02 -2.71
C VAL A 102 3.29 3.46 -3.65
N PRO A 103 4.55 3.48 -3.17
CA PRO A 103 5.72 3.74 -4.00
C PRO A 103 5.86 2.74 -5.16
N PHE A 104 6.20 3.26 -6.35
CA PHE A 104 6.38 2.40 -7.53
C PHE A 104 7.59 1.48 -7.44
N SER A 105 8.63 1.84 -6.69
CA SER A 105 9.87 1.05 -6.57
C SER A 105 9.69 -0.21 -5.75
N GLU A 106 8.80 -0.15 -4.74
CA GLU A 106 8.65 -1.22 -3.77
C GLU A 106 7.71 -2.32 -4.28
N ASP A 107 8.08 -3.57 -4.05
CA ASP A 107 7.24 -4.73 -4.38
C ASP A 107 6.43 -5.20 -3.16
N MET A 108 6.98 -5.01 -1.95
CA MET A 108 6.35 -5.40 -0.70
C MET A 108 6.47 -4.29 0.35
N LEU A 109 5.36 -3.98 1.02
CA LEU A 109 5.29 -2.97 2.06
C LEU A 109 4.60 -3.51 3.30
N ILE A 110 4.98 -2.99 4.46
CA ILE A 110 4.26 -3.18 5.72
C ILE A 110 3.31 -2.01 5.90
N PHE A 111 2.05 -2.30 6.15
CA PHE A 111 1.04 -1.38 6.64
C PHE A 111 0.78 -1.66 8.12
N SER A 112 1.26 -0.79 9.00
CA SER A 112 1.12 -0.93 10.45
C SER A 112 -0.17 -0.29 10.95
N ILE A 113 -1.10 -1.13 11.40
CA ILE A 113 -2.43 -0.70 11.83
C ILE A 113 -2.39 0.22 13.06
N PRO A 114 -1.58 -0.06 14.10
CA PRO A 114 -1.49 0.84 15.25
C PRO A 114 -0.94 2.24 14.93
N ALA A 115 0.01 2.35 13.98
CA ALA A 115 0.50 3.64 13.50
C ALA A 115 -0.60 4.40 12.76
N PHE A 116 -1.32 3.72 11.87
CA PHE A 116 -2.37 4.32 11.05
C PHE A 116 -3.50 4.95 11.88
N ILE A 117 -3.89 4.32 12.99
CA ILE A 117 -4.93 4.84 13.89
C ILE A 117 -4.41 6.00 14.74
N ASN A 118 -3.11 6.01 15.06
CA ASN A 118 -2.51 7.06 15.88
C ASN A 118 -2.27 8.35 15.07
N ASP A 119 -1.77 8.21 13.84
CA ASP A 119 -1.55 9.32 12.91
C ASP A 119 -1.87 8.91 11.46
N ILE A 120 -3.07 9.28 11.01
CA ILE A 120 -3.58 8.96 9.67
C ILE A 120 -2.94 9.81 8.57
N ASP A 121 -2.30 10.93 8.94
CA ASP A 121 -1.73 11.89 8.00
C ASP A 121 -0.23 11.65 7.78
N ASP A 122 0.46 11.03 8.73
CA ASP A 122 1.86 10.61 8.58
C ASP A 122 2.00 9.25 7.89
N VAL A 123 2.02 9.27 6.55
CA VAL A 123 2.14 8.05 5.70
C VAL A 123 3.40 7.23 6.03
N ASP A 124 4.51 7.89 6.33
CA ASP A 124 5.80 7.22 6.55
C ASP A 124 5.83 6.45 7.89
N SER A 125 4.93 6.81 8.83
CA SER A 125 4.78 6.12 10.11
C SER A 125 4.13 4.74 9.98
N TYR A 126 3.15 4.61 9.08
CA TYR A 126 2.33 3.41 8.95
C TYR A 126 2.59 2.62 7.67
N LEU A 127 3.27 3.17 6.67
CA LEU A 127 3.58 2.48 5.43
C LEU A 127 5.09 2.46 5.18
N GLN A 128 5.71 1.30 5.35
CA GLN A 128 7.16 1.13 5.25
C GLN A 128 7.53 0.04 4.25
N PRO A 129 8.66 0.16 3.52
CA PRO A 129 9.19 -0.95 2.72
C PRO A 129 9.45 -2.18 3.59
N PHE A 130 9.15 -3.38 3.09
CA PHE A 130 9.49 -4.60 3.79
C PHE A 130 10.96 -4.97 3.54
N GLU A 131 11.79 -4.83 4.56
CA GLU A 131 13.20 -5.26 4.51
C GLU A 131 13.33 -6.67 5.08
N ILE A 132 13.90 -7.58 4.28
CA ILE A 132 14.32 -8.90 4.77
C ILE A 132 15.69 -8.72 5.42
N GLU A 133 15.74 -8.79 6.75
CA GLU A 133 17.01 -8.87 7.46
C GLU A 133 17.70 -10.17 7.03
N ASN A 134 18.73 -10.05 6.19
CA ASN A 134 19.56 -11.20 5.82
C ASN A 134 20.36 -11.59 7.05
N VAL A 135 19.83 -12.52 7.84
CA VAL A 135 20.59 -13.17 8.90
C VAL A 135 21.72 -13.93 8.22
N SER A 136 22.90 -13.33 8.18
CA SER A 136 24.13 -14.01 7.77
C SER A 136 24.39 -15.14 8.76
N GLU A 137 24.29 -16.38 8.28
CA GLU A 137 24.72 -17.59 9.00
C GLU A 137 26.18 -17.53 9.44
#